data_AF-T1DNP8-F1
#
_entry.id   AF-T1DNP8-F1
#
_cell.length_a   1.000
_cell.length_b   1.000
_cell.length_c   1.000
_cell.angle_alpha   90.00
_cell.angle_beta   90.00
_cell.angle_gamma   90.00
#
_symmetry.space_group_name_H-M   'P 1'
#
loop_
_entity.id
_entity.type
_entity.pdbx_description
1 polymer ?
#
loop_
_entity_poly.entity_id
_entity_poly.type
_entity_poly.pdbx_seq_one_letter_code
_entity_poly.pdbx_strand_id
1 'polypeptide(L)'
;MPSRTSLAASIPSSKVKYSKLACTDEGYIDLQFKKSPPKVPYKAIALATVLFLIGTLLIIIGALLLAGYISHGGTDRAVPVLIIGILVFLPGFYHLRIAYFASKGYRGYSYDDIPDFDD
;
A
#
# COMPACT_ATOMS: atom_id res chain seq x y z
N MET A 1 -25.70 7.36 75.68
CA MET A 1 -25.28 8.23 74.56
C MET A 1 -24.18 7.52 73.77
N PRO A 2 -24.07 7.74 72.44
CA PRO A 2 -24.36 6.73 71.42
C PRO A 2 -23.15 5.91 70.94
N SER A 3 -23.50 4.75 70.41
CA SER A 3 -22.74 3.83 69.57
C SER A 3 -22.06 4.54 68.41
N ARG A 4 -20.80 4.19 68.12
CA ARG A 4 -20.18 4.46 66.82
C ARG A 4 -19.75 3.16 66.18
N THR A 5 -20.69 2.62 65.42
CA THR A 5 -20.54 1.56 64.43
C THR A 5 -19.52 2.03 63.38
N SER A 6 -18.35 1.40 63.31
CA SER A 6 -17.47 1.56 62.15
C SER A 6 -18.03 0.71 61.01
N LEU A 7 -18.76 1.35 60.11
CA LEU A 7 -19.17 0.77 58.84
C LEU A 7 -17.91 0.49 58.03
N ALA A 8 -17.48 -0.77 58.00
CA ALA A 8 -16.59 -1.26 56.97
C ALA A 8 -17.30 -1.07 55.63
N ALA A 9 -16.85 -0.09 54.85
CA ALA A 9 -17.31 0.11 53.49
C ALA A 9 -16.99 -1.18 52.71
N SER A 10 -18.01 -2.00 52.49
CA SER A 10 -17.94 -3.15 51.60
C SER A 10 -17.64 -2.63 50.21
N ILE A 11 -16.40 -2.78 49.78
CA ILE A 11 -16.00 -2.62 48.38
C ILE A 11 -16.97 -3.50 47.57
N PRO A 12 -17.72 -2.95 46.60
CA PRO A 12 -18.61 -3.76 45.78
C PRO A 12 -17.71 -4.64 44.92
N SER A 13 -17.48 -5.87 45.37
CA SER A 13 -16.89 -6.92 44.57
C SER A 13 -17.89 -7.21 43.45
N SER A 14 -17.68 -6.59 42.29
CA SER A 14 -18.41 -6.93 41.08
C SER A 14 -18.20 -8.41 40.85
N LYS A 15 -19.20 -9.21 41.20
CA LYS A 15 -19.20 -10.68 41.09
C LYS A 15 -19.40 -11.06 39.63
N VAL A 16 -18.48 -10.62 38.77
CA VAL A 16 -18.40 -11.07 37.39
C VAL A 16 -17.91 -12.51 37.48
N LYS A 17 -18.82 -13.46 37.22
CA LYS A 17 -18.48 -14.88 37.09
C LYS A 17 -17.62 -15.02 35.85
N TYR A 18 -16.30 -15.00 36.02
CA TYR A 18 -15.39 -15.44 34.98
C TYR A 18 -15.42 -16.97 34.96
N SER A 19 -16.10 -17.54 33.96
CA SER A 19 -15.94 -18.94 33.61
C SER A 19 -14.62 -19.08 32.85
N LYS A 20 -13.73 -19.96 33.32
CA LYS A 20 -12.55 -20.37 32.54
C LYS A 20 -13.07 -20.94 31.21
N LEU A 21 -12.66 -20.36 30.09
CA LEU A 21 -12.97 -20.89 28.76
C LEU A 21 -12.62 -22.38 28.74
N ALA A 22 -13.51 -23.20 28.19
CA ALA A 22 -13.28 -24.63 28.09
C ALA A 22 -11.91 -24.85 27.44
N CYS A 23 -11.08 -25.69 28.06
CA CYS A 23 -9.83 -26.17 27.45
C CYS A 23 -10.14 -27.25 26.41
N THR A 24 -11.17 -27.00 25.60
CA THR A 24 -11.36 -27.72 24.36
C THR A 24 -10.28 -27.17 23.44
N ASP A 25 -9.47 -28.06 22.90
CA ASP A 25 -8.59 -27.79 21.79
C ASP A 25 -9.50 -27.41 20.61
N GLU A 26 -9.89 -26.12 20.56
CA GLU A 26 -10.86 -25.53 19.62
C GLU A 26 -10.30 -25.51 18.19
N GLY A 27 -9.74 -26.61 17.70
CA GLY A 27 -9.25 -26.80 16.34
C GLY A 27 -8.37 -25.66 15.82
N TYR A 28 -7.73 -24.92 16.72
CA TYR A 28 -7.17 -23.62 16.42
C TYR A 28 -5.78 -23.85 15.86
N ILE A 29 -5.73 -24.02 14.54
CA ILE A 29 -4.48 -24.24 13.83
C ILE A 29 -3.81 -22.88 13.69
N ASP A 30 -2.59 -22.71 14.22
CA ASP A 30 -1.77 -21.49 14.04
C ASP A 30 -1.61 -21.10 12.55
N LEU A 31 -1.79 -22.07 11.66
CA LEU A 31 -1.84 -21.93 10.21
C LEU A 31 -2.98 -21.04 9.70
N GLN A 32 -4.10 -20.90 10.43
CA GLN A 32 -5.23 -20.07 9.99
C GLN A 32 -4.93 -18.56 10.04
N PHE A 33 -3.92 -18.16 10.83
CA PHE A 33 -3.45 -16.77 10.89
C PHE A 33 -2.26 -16.50 9.98
N LYS A 34 -1.71 -17.55 9.36
CA LYS A 34 -0.70 -17.35 8.34
C LYS A 34 -1.40 -16.86 7.08
N LYS A 35 -1.22 -15.57 6.79
CA LYS A 35 -1.51 -15.02 5.46
C LYS A 35 -0.87 -15.95 4.43
N SER A 36 -1.66 -16.35 3.43
CA SER A 36 -1.15 -17.06 2.25
C SER A 36 0.07 -16.31 1.70
N PRO A 37 1.11 -17.01 1.19
CA PRO A 37 2.24 -16.35 0.57
C PRO A 37 1.75 -15.33 -0.45
N PRO A 38 2.17 -14.05 -0.35
CA PRO A 38 1.66 -13.00 -1.21
C PRO A 38 1.98 -13.35 -2.67
N LYS A 39 0.92 -13.51 -3.47
CA LYS A 39 1.05 -13.75 -4.91
C LYS A 39 1.61 -12.46 -5.53
N VAL A 40 2.71 -12.57 -6.25
CA VAL A 40 3.30 -11.40 -6.93
C VAL A 40 2.39 -11.05 -8.13
N PRO A 41 1.84 -9.82 -8.21
CA PRO A 41 0.94 -9.41 -9.29
C PRO A 41 1.76 -9.04 -10.53
N TYR A 42 2.28 -10.04 -11.24
CA TYR A 42 3.16 -9.86 -12.40
C TYR A 42 2.54 -9.01 -13.52
N LYS A 43 1.23 -9.16 -13.77
CA LYS A 43 0.52 -8.37 -14.79
C LYS A 43 0.52 -6.88 -14.46
N ALA A 44 0.27 -6.53 -13.20
CA ALA A 44 0.25 -5.16 -12.74
C ALA A 44 1.64 -4.51 -12.81
N ILE A 45 2.69 -5.26 -12.44
CA ILE A 45 4.08 -4.81 -12.56
C ILE A 45 4.44 -4.59 -14.03
N ALA A 46 4.05 -5.52 -14.92
CA ALA A 46 4.26 -5.37 -16.36
C ALA A 46 3.59 -4.10 -16.91
N LEU A 47 2.32 -3.88 -16.55
CA LEU A 47 1.59 -2.66 -16.94
C LEU A 47 2.29 -1.39 -16.44
N ALA A 48 2.68 -1.35 -15.16
CA ALA A 48 3.39 -0.21 -14.57
C ALA A 48 4.73 0.06 -15.26
N THR A 49 5.49 -1.00 -15.61
CA THR A 49 6.74 -0.86 -16.38
C THR A 49 6.51 -0.29 -17.77
N VAL A 50 5.46 -0.73 -18.48
CA VAL A 50 5.13 -0.20 -19.81
C VAL A 50 4.76 1.29 -19.73
N LEU A 51 3.90 1.65 -18.78
CA LEU A 51 3.53 3.06 -18.54
C LEU A 51 4.75 3.92 -18.21
N PHE A 52 5.64 3.43 -17.36
CA PHE A 52 6.88 4.11 -16.99
C PHE A 52 7.80 4.32 -18.21
N LEU A 53 7.99 3.30 -19.04
CA LEU A 53 8.84 3.37 -20.25
C LEU A 53 8.26 4.33 -21.29
N ILE A 54 6.95 4.26 -21.54
CA ILE A 54 6.29 5.18 -22.48
C ILE A 54 6.34 6.61 -21.94
N GLY A 55 6.03 6.83 -20.66
CA GLY A 55 6.08 8.14 -20.02
C GLY A 55 7.48 8.76 -20.06
N THR A 56 8.51 7.99 -19.72
CA THR A 56 9.91 8.45 -19.81
C THR A 56 10.31 8.80 -21.24
N LEU A 57 9.95 7.99 -22.23
CA LEU A 57 10.22 8.29 -23.63
C LEU A 57 9.55 9.59 -24.07
N LEU A 58 8.28 9.79 -23.72
CA LEU A 58 7.55 11.03 -24.04
C LEU A 58 8.19 12.26 -23.36
N ILE A 59 8.62 12.13 -22.10
CA ILE A 59 9.32 13.21 -21.40
C ILE A 59 10.65 13.54 -22.09
N ILE A 60 11.44 12.54 -22.48
CA ILE A 60 12.71 12.74 -23.20
C ILE A 60 12.46 13.44 -24.54
N ILE A 61 11.48 12.98 -25.31
CA ILE A 61 11.11 13.60 -26.59
C ILE A 61 10.61 15.03 -26.37
N GLY A 62 9.73 15.26 -25.40
CA GLY A 62 9.23 16.59 -25.05
C GLY A 62 10.34 17.54 -24.61
N ALA A 63 11.30 17.05 -23.82
CA ALA A 63 12.46 17.83 -23.39
C ALA A 63 13.41 18.15 -24.56
N LEU A 64 13.65 17.19 -25.46
CA LEU A 64 14.47 17.41 -26.67
C LEU A 64 13.81 18.39 -27.65
N LEU A 65 12.48 18.33 -27.77
CA LEU A 65 11.71 19.31 -28.54
C LEU A 65 11.79 20.71 -27.91
N LEU A 66 11.68 20.80 -26.57
CA LEU A 66 11.78 22.07 -25.86
C LEU A 66 13.20 22.68 -25.96
N ALA A 67 14.23 21.84 -25.93
CA ALA A 67 15.61 22.24 -26.10
C ALA A 67 15.99 22.59 -27.55
N GLY A 68 15.07 22.42 -28.52
CA GLY A 68 15.29 22.79 -29.91
C GLY A 68 16.18 21.84 -30.71
N TYR A 69 16.49 20.65 -30.20
CA TYR A 69 17.35 19.68 -30.89
C TYR A 69 16.66 19.01 -32.10
N ILE A 70 15.33 18.81 -32.05
CA ILE A 70 14.58 18.00 -33.03
C ILE A 70 13.71 18.86 -33.96
N SER A 71 13.23 20.02 -33.52
CA SER A 71 12.35 20.87 -34.34
C SER A 71 12.59 22.34 -34.07
N HIS A 72 12.66 23.13 -35.14
CA HIS A 72 12.63 24.59 -35.07
C HIS A 72 11.19 25.12 -34.89
N GLY A 73 10.19 24.24 -34.90
CA GLY A 73 8.77 24.54 -34.71
C GLY A 73 8.37 24.52 -33.24
N GLY A 74 8.91 25.50 -32.50
CA GLY A 74 8.33 26.13 -31.30
C GLY A 74 7.96 25.28 -30.06
N THR A 75 8.07 25.95 -28.92
CA THR A 75 7.62 25.49 -27.59
C THR A 75 6.16 25.00 -27.58
N ASP A 76 5.34 25.45 -28.53
CA ASP A 76 3.92 25.09 -28.71
C ASP A 76 3.69 23.59 -28.88
N ARG A 77 4.63 22.86 -29.49
CA ARG A 77 4.51 21.41 -29.69
C ARG A 77 5.14 20.61 -28.57
N ALA A 78 6.18 21.16 -27.95
CA ALA A 78 6.93 20.47 -26.89
C ALA A 78 6.14 20.39 -25.58
N VAL A 79 5.45 21.47 -25.20
CA VAL A 79 4.74 21.58 -23.92
C VAL A 79 3.62 20.54 -23.76
N PRO A 80 2.72 20.33 -24.73
CA PRO A 80 1.69 19.31 -24.61
C PRO A 80 2.26 17.89 -24.50
N VAL A 81 3.29 17.57 -25.29
CA VAL A 81 3.97 16.26 -25.24
C VAL A 81 4.61 16.03 -23.88
N LEU A 82 5.26 17.05 -23.32
CA LEU A 82 5.86 16.99 -21.99
C LEU A 82 4.81 16.80 -20.89
N ILE A 83 3.70 17.51 -20.94
CA ILE A 83 2.60 17.38 -19.98
C ILE A 83 2.03 15.95 -20.02
N ILE A 84 1.74 15.43 -21.21
CA ILE A 84 1.24 14.06 -21.38
C ILE A 84 2.27 13.05 -20.86
N GLY A 85 3.54 13.23 -21.18
CA GLY A 85 4.63 12.38 -20.69
C GLY A 85 4.67 12.31 -19.16
N ILE A 86 4.58 13.47 -18.49
CA ILE A 86 4.52 13.56 -17.02
C ILE A 86 3.28 12.84 -16.48
N LEU A 87 2.10 13.10 -17.03
CA LEU A 87 0.85 12.48 -16.59
C LEU A 87 0.86 10.96 -16.71
N VAL A 88 1.48 10.41 -17.75
CA VAL A 88 1.62 8.96 -17.96
C VAL A 88 2.73 8.37 -17.07
N PHE A 89 3.80 9.12 -16.84
CA PHE A 89 4.94 8.70 -16.03
C PHE A 89 4.60 8.56 -14.53
N LEU A 90 3.82 9.49 -13.97
CA LEU A 90 3.46 9.50 -12.54
C LEU A 90 2.87 8.16 -12.04
N PRO A 91 1.78 7.64 -12.64
CA PRO A 91 1.19 6.38 -12.20
C PRO A 91 2.13 5.19 -12.45
N GLY A 92 2.87 5.17 -13.56
CA GLY A 92 3.85 4.11 -13.86
C GLY A 92 4.97 4.06 -12.83
N PHE A 93 5.57 5.20 -12.50
CA PHE A 93 6.65 5.31 -11.52
C PHE A 93 6.17 4.97 -10.11
N TYR A 94 4.98 5.43 -9.71
CA TYR A 94 4.42 5.17 -8.39
C TYR A 94 4.28 3.67 -8.10
N HIS A 95 3.61 2.94 -9.00
CA HIS A 95 3.40 1.49 -8.83
C HIS A 95 4.70 0.70 -8.98
N LEU A 96 5.59 1.09 -9.90
CA LEU A 96 6.89 0.45 -10.07
C LEU A 96 7.77 0.61 -8.83
N ARG A 97 7.71 1.78 -8.19
CA ARG A 97 8.44 2.07 -6.95
C ARG A 97 7.97 1.18 -5.80
N ILE A 98 6.65 1.04 -5.62
CA ILE A 98 6.08 0.15 -4.59
C ILE A 98 6.48 -1.31 -4.86
N ALA A 99 6.35 -1.77 -6.11
CA ALA A 99 6.77 -3.11 -6.52
C ALA A 99 8.26 -3.36 -6.25
N TYR A 100 9.11 -2.39 -6.54
CA TYR A 100 10.54 -2.47 -6.26
C TYR A 100 10.82 -2.60 -4.76
N PHE A 101 10.22 -1.75 -3.92
CA PHE A 101 10.42 -1.84 -2.47
C PHE A 101 9.83 -3.10 -1.85
N ALA A 102 8.70 -3.60 -2.38
CA ALA A 102 8.12 -4.89 -2.00
C ALA A 102 9.05 -6.05 -2.37
N SER A 103 9.66 -6.03 -3.56
CA SER A 103 10.61 -7.08 -4.00
C SER A 103 11.89 -7.14 -3.16
N LYS A 104 12.35 -6.00 -2.64
CA LYS A 104 13.48 -5.93 -1.71
C LYS A 104 13.11 -6.26 -0.26
N GLY A 105 11.84 -6.50 0.05
CA GLY A 105 11.38 -6.86 1.39
C GLY A 105 11.46 -5.72 2.41
N TYR A 106 11.38 -4.46 1.97
CA TYR A 106 11.32 -3.33 2.90
C TYR A 106 10.03 -3.37 3.71
N ARG A 107 10.15 -3.22 5.04
CA ARG A 107 9.01 -3.19 5.96
C ARG A 107 8.08 -2.03 5.57
N GLY A 108 6.81 -2.35 5.34
CA GLY A 108 5.77 -1.38 4.97
C GLY A 108 5.43 -1.32 3.48
N TYR A 109 6.04 -2.16 2.64
CA TYR A 109 5.65 -2.33 1.23
C TYR A 109 5.13 -3.74 1.01
N SER A 110 3.87 -3.86 0.60
CA SER A 110 3.27 -5.14 0.22
C SER A 110 2.93 -5.13 -1.27
N TYR A 111 2.94 -6.30 -1.89
CA TYR A 111 2.34 -6.48 -3.20
C TYR A 111 0.81 -6.31 -3.16
N ASP A 112 0.20 -6.41 -1.97
CA ASP A 112 -1.22 -6.13 -1.72
C ASP A 112 -1.61 -4.67 -2.07
N ASP A 113 -0.64 -3.74 -2.10
CA ASP A 113 -0.86 -2.32 -2.41
C ASP A 113 -0.91 -2.02 -3.92
N ILE A 114 -0.68 -3.04 -4.75
CA ILE A 114 -0.71 -2.94 -6.21
C ILE A 114 -2.05 -3.49 -6.69
N PRO A 115 -2.79 -2.76 -7.56
CA PRO A 115 -4.03 -3.27 -8.13
C PRO A 115 -3.80 -4.61 -8.84
N ASP A 116 -4.57 -5.64 -8.48
CA ASP A 116 -4.58 -6.88 -9.22
C ASP A 116 -5.43 -6.69 -10.49
N PHE A 117 -4.92 -7.18 -11.62
CA PHE A 117 -5.60 -7.14 -12.92
C PHE A 117 -5.86 -8.56 -13.45
N ASP A 118 -5.86 -9.55 -12.55
CA ASP A 118 -6.25 -10.94 -12.81
C ASP A 118 -7.77 -11.11 -12.65
N ASP A 119 -8.55 -10.62 -13.62
CA ASP A 119 -9.93 -11.08 -13.91
C ASP A 119 -9.94 -11.95 -15.18
#